data_AF-T1A4J5-F1
#
_entry.id   AF-T1A4J5-F1
#
_cell.length_a   1.000
_cell.length_b   1.000
_cell.length_c   1.000
_cell.angle_alpha   90.00
_cell.angle_beta   90.00
_cell.angle_gamma   90.00
#
_symmetry.space_group_name_H-M   'P 1'
#
loop_
_entity.id
_entity.type
_entity.pdbx_description
1 polymer ?
#
loop_
_entity_poly.entity_id
_entity_poly.type
_entity_poly.pdbx_seq_one_letter_code
_entity_poly.pdbx_strand_id
1 'polypeptide(L)'
;MLGYSRAQLLALGVLVALVIAAPGVLYPVFVMKVLCFALFAAAFNLLIGYVGLLSFGHAAFFGIGGYLTAWTAKNWGLTPEVAILLGGLGGAALGLVFGWLAIRRQGLYFAMI
;
A
#
# COMPACT_ATOMS: atom_id res chain seq x y z
N MET A 1 20.00 -20.17 2.80
CA MET A 1 19.82 -19.03 1.87
C MET A 1 18.80 -17.98 2.35
N LEU A 2 18.19 -18.07 3.55
CA LEU A 2 17.34 -16.98 4.09
C LEU A 2 17.66 -16.55 5.54
N GLY A 3 18.66 -17.13 6.22
CA GLY A 3 19.11 -16.66 7.55
C GLY A 3 18.10 -16.74 8.72
N TYR A 4 16.85 -17.14 8.48
CA TYR A 4 15.79 -17.14 9.48
C TYR A 4 15.92 -18.30 10.49
N SER A 5 15.69 -17.98 11.76
CA SER A 5 15.52 -18.97 12.82
C SER A 5 14.25 -19.80 12.60
N ARG A 6 14.23 -21.06 13.02
CA ARG A 6 13.04 -21.95 12.94
C ARG A 6 11.80 -21.31 13.57
N ALA A 7 11.99 -20.55 14.65
CA ALA A 7 10.91 -19.81 15.31
C ALA A 7 10.32 -18.70 14.42
N GLN A 8 11.14 -18.01 13.63
CA GLN A 8 10.69 -16.97 12.70
C GLN A 8 9.92 -17.56 11.52
N LEU A 9 10.36 -18.71 11.00
CA LEU A 9 9.64 -19.44 9.96
C LEU A 9 8.27 -19.93 10.44
N LEU A 10 8.19 -20.46 11.67
CA LEU A 10 6.93 -20.85 12.28
C LEU A 10 6.00 -19.65 12.49
N ALA A 11 6.52 -18.54 13.02
CA ALA A 11 5.75 -17.32 13.21
C ALA A 11 5.19 -16.77 11.87
N LEU A 12 6.00 -16.78 10.82
CA LEU A 12 5.57 -16.39 9.47
C LEU A 12 4.47 -17.33 8.94
N GLY A 13 4.65 -18.65 9.09
CA GLY A 13 3.66 -19.63 8.67
C GLY A 13 2.31 -19.47 9.39
N VAL A 14 2.33 -19.23 10.70
CA VAL A 14 1.12 -18.97 11.50
C VAL A 14 0.44 -17.67 11.07
N LEU A 15 1.21 -16.60 10.82
CA LEU A 15 0.67 -15.33 10.34
C LEU A 15 -0.06 -15.51 8.99
N VAL A 16 0.58 -16.20 8.04
CA VAL A 16 0.00 -16.46 6.72
C VAL A 16 -1.29 -17.29 6.84
N ALA A 17 -1.28 -18.33 7.67
CA ALA A 17 -2.46 -19.16 7.91
C ALA A 17 -3.63 -18.34 8.51
N LEU A 18 -3.34 -17.45 9.48
CA LEU A 18 -4.35 -16.56 10.05
C LEU A 18 -4.93 -15.60 9.02
N VAL A 19 -4.11 -15.01 8.15
CA VAL A 19 -4.59 -14.09 7.09
C VAL A 19 -5.50 -14.82 6.10
N ILE A 20 -5.18 -16.07 5.73
CA ILE A 20 -6.00 -16.88 4.81
C ILE A 20 -7.32 -17.32 5.48
N ALA A 21 -7.29 -17.67 6.77
CA ALA A 21 -8.47 -18.11 7.50
C ALA A 21 -9.41 -16.95 7.91
N ALA A 22 -8.86 -15.73 8.07
CA ALA A 22 -9.60 -14.57 8.57
C ALA A 22 -10.92 -14.26 7.82
N PRO A 23 -11.01 -14.29 6.47
CA PRO A 23 -12.25 -14.00 5.75
C PRO A 23 -13.36 -15.02 6.00
N GLY A 24 -13.04 -16.23 6.45
CA GLY A 24 -14.01 -17.28 6.76
C GLY A 24 -14.58 -17.19 8.17
N VAL A 25 -13.92 -16.47 9.07
CA VAL A 25 -14.29 -16.37 10.51
C VAL A 25 -14.77 -14.96 10.87
N LEU A 26 -14.19 -13.94 10.23
CA LEU A 26 -14.48 -12.52 10.46
C LEU A 26 -15.28 -11.94 9.29
N TYR A 27 -15.96 -10.83 9.54
CA TYR A 27 -16.70 -10.12 8.50
C TYR A 27 -15.77 -9.72 7.33
N PRO A 28 -16.00 -10.19 6.09
CA PRO A 28 -15.03 -10.05 5.00
C PRO A 28 -14.66 -8.60 4.67
N VAL A 29 -15.62 -7.67 4.75
CA VAL A 29 -15.37 -6.24 4.48
C VAL A 29 -14.49 -5.61 5.56
N PHE A 30 -14.57 -6.09 6.80
CA PHE A 30 -13.68 -5.65 7.88
C PHE A 30 -12.24 -6.12 7.61
N VAL A 31 -12.07 -7.41 7.30
CA VAL A 31 -10.75 -7.99 6.96
C VAL A 31 -10.13 -7.26 5.77
N MET A 32 -10.91 -6.97 4.72
CA MET A 32 -10.45 -6.20 3.56
C MET A 32 -9.91 -4.82 3.96
N LYS A 33 -10.65 -4.07 4.78
CA LYS A 33 -10.21 -2.75 5.26
C LYS A 33 -8.90 -2.84 6.07
N VAL A 34 -8.80 -3.83 6.95
CA VAL A 34 -7.57 -4.07 7.74
C VAL A 34 -6.38 -4.35 6.82
N LEU A 35 -6.55 -5.21 5.80
CA LEU A 35 -5.49 -5.51 4.84
C LEU A 35 -5.10 -4.27 4.00
N CYS A 36 -6.07 -3.43 3.60
CA CYS A 36 -5.77 -2.17 2.92
C CYS A 36 -4.92 -1.23 3.78
N PHE A 37 -5.26 -1.06 5.06
CA PHE A 37 -4.46 -0.23 5.98
C PHE A 37 -3.11 -0.86 6.33
N ALA A 38 -3.03 -2.19 6.42
CA ALA A 38 -1.76 -2.89 6.62
C ALA A 38 -0.81 -2.66 5.43
N LEU A 39 -1.32 -2.74 4.20
CA LEU A 39 -0.54 -2.42 3.00
C LEU A 39 -0.09 -0.95 2.98
N PHE A 40 -0.98 -0.04 3.38
CA PHE A 40 -0.65 1.39 3.51
C PHE A 40 0.44 1.63 4.57
N ALA A 41 0.36 0.99 5.73
CA ALA A 41 1.37 1.06 6.78
C ALA A 41 2.71 0.47 6.32
N ALA A 42 2.70 -0.63 5.55
CA ALA A 42 3.90 -1.22 4.96
C ALA A 42 4.57 -0.25 3.96
N ALA A 43 3.79 0.43 3.12
CA ALA A 43 4.31 1.46 2.21
C ALA A 43 4.96 2.63 2.98
N PHE A 44 4.33 3.09 4.06
CA PHE A 44 4.87 4.13 4.92
C PHE A 44 6.15 3.69 5.63
N ASN A 45 6.20 2.43 6.10
CA ASN A 45 7.37 1.82 6.71
C ASN A 45 8.52 1.65 5.71
N LEU A 46 8.25 1.42 4.42
CA LEU A 46 9.30 1.38 3.41
C LEU A 46 10.04 2.73 3.32
N LEU A 47 9.31 3.84 3.33
CA LEU A 47 9.94 5.16 3.24
C LEU A 47 10.64 5.55 4.54
N ILE A 48 9.99 5.40 5.69
CA ILE A 48 10.57 5.84 6.97
C ILE A 48 11.60 4.85 7.48
N GLY A 49 11.29 3.55 7.41
CA GLY A 49 12.13 2.50 7.97
C GLY A 49 13.40 2.23 7.17
N TYR A 50 13.37 2.39 5.84
CA TYR A 50 14.55 2.14 5.00
C TYR A 50 15.20 3.41 4.46
N VAL A 51 14.42 4.43 4.08
CA VAL A 51 14.97 5.68 3.52
C VAL A 51 15.21 6.74 4.61
N GLY A 52 14.54 6.62 5.77
CA GLY A 52 14.67 7.58 6.87
C GLY A 52 13.92 8.89 6.64
N LEU A 53 13.03 8.94 5.63
CA LEU A 53 12.26 10.13 5.28
C LEU A 53 10.79 9.95 5.64
N LEU A 54 10.25 10.89 6.44
CA LEU A 54 8.83 10.99 6.75
C LEU A 54 8.14 11.83 5.66
N SER A 55 7.10 11.32 4.99
CA SER A 55 6.25 12.08 4.05
C SER A 55 4.77 11.84 4.36
N PHE A 56 4.02 12.92 4.63
CA PHE A 56 2.58 12.84 4.86
C PHE A 56 1.74 12.78 3.58
N GLY A 57 2.37 12.93 2.40
CA GLY A 57 1.74 12.81 1.08
C GLY A 57 1.14 11.45 0.73
N HIS A 58 1.40 10.41 1.53
CA HIS A 58 0.88 9.06 1.30
C HIS A 58 -0.64 8.99 1.13
N ALA A 59 -1.38 9.88 1.81
CA ALA A 59 -2.83 9.97 1.67
C ALA A 59 -3.27 10.32 0.24
N ALA A 60 -2.50 11.14 -0.49
CA ALA A 60 -2.80 11.50 -1.88
C ALA A 60 -2.67 10.29 -2.81
N PHE A 61 -1.61 9.49 -2.66
CA PHE A 61 -1.41 8.26 -3.44
C PHE A 61 -2.49 7.22 -3.14
N PHE A 62 -2.85 7.04 -1.86
CA PHE A 62 -3.90 6.12 -1.44
C PHE A 62 -5.28 6.54 -1.98
N GLY A 63 -5.59 7.85 -1.93
CA GLY A 63 -6.83 8.41 -2.46
C GLY A 63 -6.97 8.22 -3.96
N ILE A 64 -5.95 8.59 -4.74
CA ILE A 64 -6.04 8.53 -6.21
C ILE A 64 -5.99 7.10 -6.72
N GLY A 65 -5.16 6.24 -6.14
CA GLY A 65 -5.13 4.81 -6.49
C GLY A 65 -6.49 4.14 -6.21
N GLY A 66 -7.08 4.39 -5.04
CA GLY A 66 -8.40 3.87 -4.67
C GLY A 66 -9.52 4.41 -5.56
N TYR A 67 -9.53 5.73 -5.82
CA TYR A 67 -10.54 6.38 -6.66
C TYR A 67 -10.51 5.87 -8.10
N LEU A 68 -9.34 5.81 -8.72
CA LEU A 68 -9.21 5.32 -10.10
C LEU A 68 -9.57 3.84 -10.21
N THR A 69 -9.16 3.02 -9.24
CA THR A 69 -9.55 1.60 -9.21
C THR A 69 -11.07 1.45 -9.11
N ALA A 70 -11.72 2.18 -8.20
CA ALA A 70 -13.17 2.11 -8.02
C ALA A 70 -13.93 2.67 -9.23
N TRP A 71 -13.45 3.76 -9.83
CA TRP A 71 -14.06 4.39 -10.99
C TRP A 71 -13.98 3.50 -12.23
N THR A 72 -12.81 2.93 -12.52
CA THR A 72 -12.58 2.04 -13.67
C THR A 72 -13.36 0.74 -13.52
N ALA A 73 -13.42 0.16 -12.32
CA ALA A 73 -14.23 -1.02 -12.03
C ALA A 73 -15.74 -0.73 -12.16
N LYS A 74 -16.23 0.41 -11.66
CA LYS A 74 -17.66 0.73 -11.64
C LYS A 74 -18.18 1.25 -12.99
N ASN A 75 -17.48 2.18 -13.62
CA ASN A 75 -18.00 2.92 -14.77
C ASN A 75 -17.58 2.30 -16.11
N TRP A 76 -16.38 1.70 -16.17
CA TRP A 76 -15.90 1.04 -17.39
C TRP A 76 -16.16 -0.46 -17.37
N GLY A 77 -16.60 -1.01 -16.23
CA GLY A 77 -16.90 -2.44 -16.09
C GLY A 77 -15.68 -3.34 -16.29
N LEU A 78 -14.48 -2.81 -16.11
CA LEU A 78 -13.23 -3.56 -16.30
C LEU A 78 -13.10 -4.66 -15.23
N THR A 79 -12.35 -5.71 -15.57
CA THR A 79 -12.05 -6.75 -14.57
C THR A 79 -11.26 -6.15 -13.40
N PRO A 80 -11.43 -6.69 -12.18
CA PRO A 80 -10.75 -6.17 -11.00
C PRO A 80 -9.22 -6.11 -11.14
N GLU A 81 -8.60 -7.06 -11.86
CA GLU A 81 -7.14 -7.04 -12.04
C GLU A 81 -6.70 -5.81 -12.86
N VAL A 82 -7.42 -5.51 -13.95
CA VAL A 82 -7.11 -4.36 -14.80
C VAL A 82 -7.41 -3.05 -14.06
N ALA A 83 -8.51 -2.99 -13.30
CA ALA A 83 -8.85 -1.82 -12.50
C ALA A 83 -7.77 -1.50 -11.44
N ILE A 84 -7.24 -2.51 -10.76
CA ILE A 84 -6.16 -2.36 -9.78
C ILE A 84 -4.88 -1.87 -10.46
N LEU A 85 -4.53 -2.44 -11.62
CA LEU A 85 -3.36 -2.01 -12.39
C LEU A 85 -3.49 -0.54 -12.82
N LEU A 86 -4.65 -0.12 -13.30
CA LEU A 86 -4.90 1.27 -13.68
C LEU A 86 -4.82 2.23 -12.49
N GLY A 87 -5.36 1.83 -11.33
CA GLY A 87 -5.21 2.60 -10.09
C GLY A 87 -3.74 2.72 -9.65
N GLY A 88 -2.99 1.61 -9.73
CA GLY A 88 -1.55 1.58 -9.46
C GLY A 88 -0.76 2.49 -10.41
N LEU A 89 -1.08 2.46 -11.70
CA LEU A 89 -0.47 3.35 -12.70
C LEU A 89 -0.79 4.83 -12.42
N GLY A 90 -2.01 5.15 -11.99
CA GLY A 90 -2.37 6.50 -11.56
C GLY A 90 -1.58 6.97 -10.34
N GLY A 91 -1.40 6.09 -9.34
CA GLY A 91 -0.53 6.34 -8.20
C GLY A 91 0.94 6.54 -8.60
N ALA A 92 1.45 5.72 -9.52
CA ALA A 92 2.81 5.83 -10.04
C ALA A 92 3.03 7.15 -10.82
N ALA A 93 2.07 7.56 -11.65
CA ALA A 93 2.11 8.82 -12.37
C ALA A 93 2.20 10.02 -11.41
N LEU A 94 1.40 10.01 -10.33
CA LEU A 94 1.54 11.00 -9.28
C LEU A 94 2.89 10.90 -8.57
N GLY A 95 3.34 9.68 -8.28
CA GLY A 95 4.65 9.45 -7.67
C GLY A 95 5.78 10.07 -8.46
N LEU A 96 5.70 10.08 -9.80
CA LEU A 96 6.66 10.77 -10.66
C LEU A 96 6.58 12.30 -10.50
N VAL A 97 5.38 12.86 -10.46
CA VAL A 97 5.18 14.32 -10.28
C VAL A 97 5.67 14.77 -8.90
N PHE A 98 5.24 14.09 -7.85
CA PHE A 98 5.65 14.36 -6.47
C PHE A 98 7.14 14.07 -6.25
N GLY A 99 7.67 12.99 -6.84
CA GLY A 99 9.08 12.65 -6.81
C GLY A 99 9.95 13.72 -7.47
N TRP A 100 9.51 14.27 -8.60
CA TRP A 100 10.19 15.39 -9.25
C TRP A 100 10.22 16.66 -8.39
N LEU A 101 9.13 16.96 -7.68
CA LEU A 101 9.08 18.06 -6.71
C LEU A 101 9.94 17.79 -5.48
N ALA A 102 9.94 16.56 -4.98
CA ALA A 102 10.68 16.13 -3.80
C ALA A 102 12.19 16.31 -3.97
N ILE A 103 12.75 16.04 -5.16
CA ILE A 103 14.19 16.24 -5.43
C ILE A 103 14.62 17.71 -5.20
N ARG A 104 13.69 18.66 -5.29
CA ARG A 104 13.95 20.10 -5.12
C ARG A 104 13.82 20.58 -3.68
N ARG A 105 13.39 19.73 -2.74
CA ARG A 105 13.08 20.11 -1.35
C ARG A 105 13.83 19.21 -0.38
N GLN A 106 14.47 19.78 0.63
CA GLN A 106 15.22 19.05 1.64
C GLN A 106 14.65 19.30 3.04
N GLY A 107 14.83 18.33 3.94
CA GLY A 107 14.45 18.44 5.36
C GLY A 107 12.93 18.46 5.58
N LEU A 108 12.47 19.34 6.47
CA LEU A 108 11.06 19.42 6.92
C LEU A 108 10.06 19.66 5.79
N TYR A 109 10.47 20.33 4.72
CA TYR A 109 9.60 20.59 3.57
C TYR A 109 9.25 19.33 2.78
N PHE A 110 10.06 18.26 2.85
CA PHE A 110 9.73 16.96 2.25
C PHE A 110 8.59 16.28 3.00
N ALA A 111 8.49 16.49 4.32
CA ALA A 111 7.43 15.86 5.12
C ALA A 111 6.04 16.42 4.83
N MET A 112 5.94 17.69 4.42
CA MET A 112 4.68 18.34 4.03
C MET A 112 4.21 18.00 2.61
N ILE A 113 5.01 17.27 1.83
CA ILE A 113 4.71 16.83 0.47
C ILE A 113 4.18 15.40 0.52
#